data_AF-A0A953G3D3-F1
#
_entry.id   AF-A0A953G3D3-F1
#
_cell.length_a   1.000
_cell.length_b   1.000
_cell.length_c   1.000
_cell.angle_alpha   90.00
_cell.angle_beta   90.00
_cell.angle_gamma   90.00
#
_symmetry.space_group_name_H-M   'P 1'
#
loop_
_entity.id
_entity.type
_entity.pdbx_description
1 polymer ?
#
loop_
_entity_poly.entity_id
_entity_poly.type
_entity_poly.pdbx_seq_one_letter_code
_entity_poly.pdbx_strand_id
1 'polypeptide(L)'
;MKFGLRLAISLCALLGLAPLELAAITIDHFNDNQFVQTPPSPTQGTLTPVTALGGSRKIQANKTVGIGRVSGEVFLDTSVSPSVGAYFHSQDAGVSGDTTLIYDGTVGPSLDGDGLGGIDFTRDGGSAFLLKTLNFNPPDSGGVQAKITVTKASNPATQASVVLAITTSGDLLFPFSGFLIGGNPANPFPFAEVGSVQLQIIGGPAADLAIDWFGTNGRCDLIPLSSTQVIVDECGVCGGDNSTCKDCLGIPNGPALPGTACQTGVNGPPNCSTSSWQQVGIAIPIQCSCTPVPQPEICDELDNNCNGQIDEAFPLKGQTCGIGSNGCTAEGTYICSENGGLFCTAENLQPEVDECENSRGCDGVPYSGLVYDQCEVCGGNGTSCLDCAGTPNGIATVDSCGVCQGDGSTCISCDEKENTEHQAALDGTAKAQEKVIKLVLTRMQREFGKKPGLLPMIEAWRDETHRLQIRNWIISWTLPNITVQCANKTPQCITTSNEPLLTEYRKHAKELREMMDTVLAKYRQLLRKRKFGGNYAKMAEKLYQQGLTLANSFALTQDDC
;
A
#
# COMPACT_ATOMS: atom_id res chain seq x y z
N MET A 1 8.42 -40.17 -18.40
CA MET A 1 8.99 -40.42 -17.05
C MET A 1 9.50 -39.07 -16.56
N LYS A 2 8.85 -38.29 -15.69
CA LYS A 2 8.19 -38.49 -14.38
C LYS A 2 9.19 -38.67 -13.20
N PHE A 3 9.09 -37.74 -12.22
CA PHE A 3 9.59 -37.70 -10.81
C PHE A 3 11.08 -37.42 -10.54
N GLY A 4 11.52 -36.61 -9.55
CA GLY A 4 10.85 -35.76 -8.53
C GLY A 4 11.82 -35.25 -7.42
N LEU A 5 11.52 -34.06 -6.83
CA LEU A 5 11.63 -33.55 -5.42
C LEU A 5 12.90 -33.85 -4.55
N ARG A 6 13.52 -32.93 -3.76
CA ARG A 6 13.09 -32.10 -2.59
C ARG A 6 14.12 -30.97 -2.32
N LEU A 7 13.81 -29.69 -2.06
CA LEU A 7 13.15 -29.00 -0.92
C LEU A 7 13.99 -28.89 0.37
N ALA A 8 14.44 -27.68 0.71
CA ALA A 8 14.68 -27.18 2.06
C ALA A 8 14.51 -25.64 2.07
N ILE A 9 13.36 -25.20 2.60
CA ILE A 9 13.02 -23.82 2.93
C ILE A 9 13.45 -23.63 4.38
N SER A 10 14.30 -22.64 4.67
CA SER A 10 14.60 -22.23 6.04
C SER A 10 14.06 -20.82 6.29
N LEU A 11 13.34 -20.76 7.40
CA LEU A 11 12.53 -19.69 7.96
C LEU A 11 13.43 -18.54 8.43
N CYS A 12 13.20 -17.32 7.95
CA CYS A 12 13.56 -16.12 8.70
C CYS A 12 12.66 -14.97 8.23
N ALA A 13 11.46 -14.92 8.81
CA ALA A 13 10.63 -13.74 8.85
C ALA A 13 10.61 -13.28 10.30
N LEU A 14 11.19 -12.12 10.60
CA LEU A 14 10.70 -11.19 11.64
C LEU A 14 11.53 -9.90 11.64
N LEU A 15 10.78 -8.79 11.62
CA LEU A 15 11.19 -7.40 11.84
C LEU A 15 11.85 -6.66 10.67
N GLY A 16 11.25 -6.79 9.48
CA GLY A 16 11.27 -5.72 8.49
C GLY A 16 9.97 -4.93 8.59
N LEU A 17 9.99 -3.78 9.26
CA LEU A 17 8.97 -2.75 9.04
C LEU A 17 9.22 -2.17 7.66
N ALA A 18 8.69 -2.82 6.62
CA ALA A 18 8.43 -2.14 5.36
C ALA A 18 7.43 -1.01 5.66
N PRO A 19 7.56 0.17 5.01
CA PRO A 19 6.50 1.16 5.09
C PRO A 19 5.20 0.47 4.64
N LEU A 20 4.19 0.50 5.50
CA LEU A 20 2.83 0.08 5.15
C LEU A 20 2.42 0.90 3.92
N GLU A 21 2.60 0.36 2.71
CA GLU A 21 1.75 0.73 1.60
C GLU A 21 0.32 0.50 2.12
N LEU A 22 -0.48 1.57 2.16
CA LEU A 22 -1.86 1.50 2.63
C LEU A 22 -2.61 0.50 1.75
N ALA A 23 -2.69 -0.75 2.16
CA ALA A 23 -3.70 -1.67 1.71
C ALA A 23 -5.01 -1.08 2.25
N ALA A 24 -5.72 -0.27 1.47
CA ALA A 24 -6.96 0.38 1.89
C ALA A 24 -7.95 0.29 0.74
N ILE A 25 -9.26 0.26 1.06
CA ILE A 25 -10.31 0.20 0.03
C ILE A 25 -10.10 1.39 -0.90
N THR A 26 -9.62 1.09 -2.10
CA THR A 26 -9.44 2.12 -3.11
C THR A 26 -10.76 2.36 -3.81
N ILE A 27 -11.20 3.62 -3.81
CA ILE A 27 -12.37 4.06 -4.54
C ILE A 27 -11.97 4.46 -5.97
N ASP A 28 -10.85 5.15 -6.15
CA ASP A 28 -10.28 5.52 -7.45
C ASP A 28 -8.76 5.78 -7.34
N HIS A 29 -7.98 5.19 -8.25
CA HIS A 29 -6.52 5.41 -8.38
C HIS A 29 -6.18 6.42 -9.48
N PHE A 30 -7.18 6.96 -10.20
CA PHE A 30 -7.02 7.94 -11.29
C PHE A 30 -5.91 7.64 -12.31
N ASN A 31 -5.53 6.37 -12.47
CA ASN A 31 -4.41 5.92 -13.28
C ASN A 31 -4.77 5.41 -14.68
N ASP A 32 -6.06 5.38 -15.00
CA ASP A 32 -6.56 4.88 -16.27
C ASP A 32 -6.78 5.98 -17.35
N ASN A 33 -6.49 5.61 -18.60
CA ASN A 33 -6.67 6.33 -19.88
C ASN A 33 -8.10 6.89 -20.13
N GLN A 34 -8.58 7.83 -19.33
CA GLN A 34 -9.97 8.26 -19.35
C GLN A 34 -10.10 9.77 -19.53
N PHE A 35 -10.27 10.18 -20.78
CA PHE A 35 -10.54 11.56 -21.21
C PHE A 35 -12.03 11.92 -21.06
N VAL A 36 -12.33 13.09 -20.48
CA VAL A 36 -13.55 13.83 -20.79
C VAL A 36 -13.14 15.21 -21.29
N GLN A 37 -13.33 15.46 -22.58
CA GLN A 37 -13.43 16.84 -23.06
C GLN A 37 -14.79 17.38 -22.61
N THR A 38 -14.83 18.53 -21.95
CA THR A 38 -16.10 19.20 -21.69
C THR A 38 -16.79 19.54 -23.02
N PRO A 39 -18.02 19.11 -23.26
CA PRO A 39 -18.83 19.67 -24.33
C PRO A 39 -19.11 21.15 -24.03
N PRO A 40 -19.41 21.98 -25.05
CA PRO A 40 -19.71 23.41 -24.88
C PRO A 40 -21.04 23.72 -24.14
N SER A 41 -21.62 22.75 -23.40
CA SER A 41 -22.88 22.85 -22.64
C SER A 41 -22.96 21.73 -21.58
N PRO A 42 -23.84 21.81 -20.55
CA PRO A 42 -23.84 20.89 -19.41
C PRO A 42 -24.32 19.52 -19.89
N THR A 43 -23.39 18.63 -20.22
CA THR A 43 -23.72 17.32 -20.74
C THR A 43 -22.78 16.30 -20.13
N GLN A 44 -23.38 15.39 -19.38
CA GLN A 44 -22.77 14.34 -18.56
C GLN A 44 -22.04 13.31 -19.44
N GLY A 45 -20.85 12.88 -19.01
CA GLY A 45 -20.11 11.77 -19.61
C GLY A 45 -20.20 10.51 -18.71
N THR A 46 -20.20 9.33 -19.32
CA THR A 46 -20.11 8.03 -18.62
C THR A 46 -18.93 7.26 -19.20
N LEU A 47 -18.00 6.80 -18.35
CA LEU A 47 -16.83 6.01 -18.74
C LEU A 47 -16.77 4.73 -17.91
N THR A 48 -16.32 3.62 -18.51
CA THR A 48 -16.08 2.31 -17.88
C THR A 48 -14.58 2.08 -17.57
N PRO A 49 -14.11 2.21 -16.31
CA PRO A 49 -12.83 1.71 -15.81
C PRO A 49 -12.92 0.29 -15.24
N VAL A 50 -11.73 -0.30 -15.05
CA VAL A 50 -11.52 -1.62 -14.42
C VAL A 50 -11.19 -1.49 -12.93
N THR A 51 -11.07 -0.27 -12.38
CA THR A 51 -10.50 -0.06 -11.03
C THR A 51 -11.13 1.07 -10.22
N ALA A 52 -12.42 1.36 -10.42
CA ALA A 52 -13.20 2.18 -9.48
C ALA A 52 -14.24 1.32 -8.76
N LEU A 53 -14.51 1.64 -7.50
CA LEU A 53 -15.54 0.97 -6.70
C LEU A 53 -16.89 1.01 -7.46
N GLY A 54 -17.38 -0.15 -7.90
CA GLY A 54 -18.62 -0.23 -8.68
C GLY A 54 -18.50 -0.01 -10.19
N GLY A 55 -17.30 -0.04 -10.76
CA GLY A 55 -17.10 0.03 -12.21
C GLY A 55 -17.02 1.48 -12.73
N SER A 56 -18.02 1.92 -13.50
CA SER A 56 -17.98 3.21 -14.25
C SER A 56 -18.06 4.46 -13.36
N ARG A 57 -17.08 5.37 -13.45
CA ARG A 57 -17.17 6.68 -12.77
C ARG A 57 -18.03 7.66 -13.57
N LYS A 58 -18.91 8.39 -12.89
CA LYS A 58 -19.73 9.46 -13.51
C LYS A 58 -19.14 10.81 -13.13
N ILE A 59 -19.05 11.73 -14.09
CA ILE A 59 -18.51 13.08 -13.88
C ILE A 59 -19.58 14.10 -14.24
N GLN A 60 -19.91 14.97 -13.28
CA GLN A 60 -20.83 16.10 -13.45
C GLN A 60 -20.08 17.40 -13.19
N ALA A 61 -19.93 18.23 -14.22
CA ALA A 61 -19.21 19.49 -14.13
C ALA A 61 -20.17 20.67 -14.32
N ASN A 62 -20.29 21.53 -13.31
CA ASN A 62 -21.12 22.73 -13.32
C ASN A 62 -20.22 23.97 -13.39
N LYS A 63 -20.50 24.86 -14.35
CA LYS A 63 -19.69 26.05 -14.60
C LYS A 63 -20.51 27.32 -14.39
N THR A 64 -19.97 28.24 -13.59
CA THR A 64 -20.55 29.58 -13.37
C THR A 64 -19.59 30.64 -13.91
N VAL A 65 -20.04 31.40 -14.90
CA VAL A 65 -19.29 32.55 -15.43
C VAL A 65 -19.82 33.83 -14.78
N GLY A 66 -18.96 34.60 -14.12
CA GLY A 66 -19.35 35.87 -13.49
C GLY A 66 -19.93 36.87 -14.49
N ILE A 67 -20.82 37.77 -14.03
CA ILE A 67 -21.60 38.75 -14.83
C ILE A 67 -20.77 39.89 -15.47
N GLY A 68 -19.43 39.80 -15.48
CA GLY A 68 -18.56 40.68 -16.24
C GLY A 68 -18.19 40.04 -17.57
N ARG A 69 -18.16 40.80 -18.68
CA ARG A 69 -17.66 40.29 -19.97
C ARG A 69 -16.25 39.68 -19.81
N VAL A 70 -16.16 38.36 -19.71
CA VAL A 70 -14.88 37.65 -19.84
C VAL A 70 -14.60 37.51 -21.34
N SER A 71 -13.56 38.20 -21.80
CA SER A 71 -13.06 38.12 -23.19
C SER A 71 -12.17 36.89 -23.32
N GLY A 72 -12.77 35.72 -23.54
CA GLY A 72 -12.06 34.45 -23.76
C GLY A 72 -12.97 33.26 -23.49
N GLU A 73 -12.83 32.19 -24.24
CA GLU A 73 -13.47 30.92 -23.88
C GLU A 73 -12.81 30.38 -22.63
N VAL A 74 -13.67 29.91 -21.74
CA VAL A 74 -13.40 29.56 -20.35
C VAL A 74 -13.40 28.04 -20.26
N PHE A 75 -12.29 27.43 -19.85
CA PHE A 75 -12.19 25.98 -19.67
C PHE A 75 -12.40 25.58 -18.21
N LEU A 76 -13.14 24.48 -18.02
CA LEU A 76 -13.10 23.64 -16.83
C LEU A 76 -12.58 22.31 -17.35
N ASP A 77 -11.27 22.08 -17.31
CA ASP A 77 -10.68 20.85 -17.86
C ASP A 77 -10.59 19.80 -16.77
N THR A 78 -11.21 18.65 -17.03
CA THR A 78 -11.15 17.47 -16.17
C THR A 78 -10.46 16.36 -16.93
N SER A 79 -9.15 16.24 -16.76
CA SER A 79 -8.35 15.24 -17.47
C SER A 79 -7.83 14.18 -16.51
N VAL A 80 -7.61 12.97 -17.03
CA VAL A 80 -6.79 11.95 -16.38
C VAL A 80 -5.61 11.65 -17.29
N SER A 81 -4.39 11.78 -16.77
CA SER A 81 -3.18 11.52 -17.54
C SER A 81 -2.70 10.08 -17.32
N PRO A 82 -2.68 9.22 -18.36
CA PRO A 82 -2.34 7.80 -18.23
C PRO A 82 -0.85 7.54 -17.95
N SER A 83 0.00 8.54 -18.19
CA SER A 83 1.43 8.51 -17.88
C SER A 83 1.76 9.05 -16.49
N VAL A 84 0.78 9.60 -15.77
CA VAL A 84 0.98 10.36 -14.51
C VAL A 84 0.11 9.86 -13.37
N GLY A 85 -1.05 9.25 -13.62
CA GLY A 85 -1.82 8.64 -12.54
C GLY A 85 -2.79 9.54 -11.78
N ALA A 86 -3.21 10.69 -12.32
CA ALA A 86 -3.97 11.68 -11.54
C ALA A 86 -5.15 12.32 -12.27
N TYR A 87 -6.15 12.75 -11.50
CA TYR A 87 -7.31 13.54 -11.92
C TYR A 87 -7.08 15.03 -11.73
N PHE A 88 -7.39 15.82 -12.76
CA PHE A 88 -7.17 17.26 -12.74
C PHE A 88 -8.48 18.02 -12.70
N HIS A 89 -8.52 19.10 -11.93
CA HIS A 89 -9.56 20.12 -11.95
C HIS A 89 -8.87 21.46 -12.18
N SER A 90 -8.90 21.95 -13.42
CA SER A 90 -8.27 23.22 -13.81
C SER A 90 -9.31 24.24 -14.24
N GLN A 91 -9.15 25.47 -13.77
CA GLN A 91 -10.05 26.59 -14.06
C GLN A 91 -9.25 27.79 -14.55
N ASP A 92 -9.70 28.40 -15.65
CA ASP A 92 -9.14 29.66 -16.11
C ASP A 92 -9.41 30.83 -15.13
N ALA A 93 -8.67 31.93 -15.30
CA ALA A 93 -8.87 33.15 -14.55
C ALA A 93 -10.30 33.73 -14.73
N GLY A 94 -10.99 34.00 -13.61
CA GLY A 94 -12.35 34.56 -13.60
C GLY A 94 -13.48 33.52 -13.72
N VAL A 95 -13.16 32.24 -13.51
CA VAL A 95 -14.05 31.10 -13.75
C VAL A 95 -14.17 30.31 -12.47
N SER A 96 -15.40 30.11 -11.98
CA SER A 96 -15.67 29.20 -10.88
C SER A 96 -16.49 28.04 -11.42
N GLY A 97 -16.03 26.82 -11.15
CA GLY A 97 -16.68 25.59 -11.56
C GLY A 97 -16.56 24.52 -10.47
N ASP A 98 -17.65 23.79 -10.29
CA ASP A 98 -17.71 22.64 -9.40
C ASP A 98 -17.67 21.37 -10.24
N THR A 99 -16.87 20.40 -9.82
CA THR A 99 -16.89 19.06 -10.42
C THR A 99 -17.26 18.00 -9.40
N THR A 100 -18.24 17.17 -9.72
CA THR A 100 -18.66 16.03 -8.91
C THR A 100 -18.31 14.73 -9.60
N LEU A 101 -17.54 13.89 -8.92
CA LEU A 101 -17.27 12.50 -9.24
C LEU A 101 -18.24 11.61 -8.45
N ILE A 102 -18.91 10.67 -9.12
CA ILE A 102 -19.93 9.80 -8.51
C ILE A 102 -19.50 8.34 -8.68
N TYR A 103 -19.53 7.62 -7.56
CA TYR A 103 -19.24 6.19 -7.41
C TYR A 103 -20.48 5.50 -6.84
N ASP A 104 -21.24 4.85 -7.72
CA ASP A 104 -22.55 4.30 -7.35
C ASP A 104 -22.88 2.96 -8.03
N GLY A 105 -21.89 2.27 -8.59
CA GLY A 105 -22.10 0.91 -9.10
C GLY A 105 -22.83 0.79 -10.44
N THR A 106 -23.36 1.88 -11.00
CA THR A 106 -24.23 1.82 -12.19
C THR A 106 -23.73 2.66 -13.35
N VAL A 107 -24.18 2.28 -14.56
CA VAL A 107 -23.95 3.05 -15.79
C VAL A 107 -25.11 4.02 -16.02
N GLY A 108 -24.83 5.32 -16.16
CA GLY A 108 -25.84 6.33 -16.49
C GLY A 108 -25.61 7.70 -15.83
N PRO A 109 -26.41 8.72 -16.17
CA PRO A 109 -26.21 10.08 -15.67
C PRO A 109 -26.77 10.35 -14.27
N SER A 110 -27.76 9.57 -13.84
CA SER A 110 -28.43 9.74 -12.54
C SER A 110 -27.62 9.07 -11.43
N LEU A 111 -27.62 9.67 -10.24
CA LEU A 111 -27.17 9.02 -9.01
C LEU A 111 -28.07 7.82 -8.73
N ASP A 112 -27.46 6.67 -8.49
CA ASP A 112 -28.12 5.49 -7.95
C ASP A 112 -27.75 5.33 -6.47
N GLY A 113 -28.63 5.75 -5.57
CA GLY A 113 -28.27 5.95 -4.16
C GLY A 113 -27.92 4.67 -3.41
N ASP A 114 -28.35 3.51 -3.90
CA ASP A 114 -28.11 2.17 -3.38
C ASP A 114 -27.29 1.28 -4.32
N GLY A 115 -26.78 1.82 -5.44
CA GLY A 115 -26.18 1.01 -6.50
C GLY A 115 -24.87 0.31 -6.14
N LEU A 116 -24.19 0.70 -5.04
CA LEU A 116 -23.07 -0.07 -4.46
C LEU A 116 -23.53 -1.29 -3.64
N GLY A 117 -24.82 -1.39 -3.29
CA GLY A 117 -25.38 -2.56 -2.59
C GLY A 117 -25.08 -2.62 -1.09
N GLY A 118 -24.67 -1.52 -0.46
CA GLY A 118 -24.44 -1.46 0.99
C GLY A 118 -23.05 -1.92 1.41
N ILE A 119 -22.01 -1.41 0.76
CA ILE A 119 -20.61 -1.73 1.05
C ILE A 119 -20.25 -1.28 2.47
N ASP A 120 -19.50 -2.12 3.18
CA ASP A 120 -19.01 -1.83 4.53
C ASP A 120 -17.56 -1.34 4.50
N PHE A 121 -17.37 -0.03 4.67
CA PHE A 121 -16.04 0.61 4.72
C PHE A 121 -15.36 0.52 6.08
N THR A 122 -15.96 -0.14 7.06
CA THR A 122 -15.39 -0.33 8.41
C THR A 122 -14.77 -1.72 8.60
N ARG A 123 -15.08 -2.66 7.69
CA ARG A 123 -14.68 -4.07 7.79
C ARG A 123 -13.17 -4.32 7.73
N ASP A 124 -12.42 -3.42 7.12
CA ASP A 124 -10.96 -3.45 7.06
C ASP A 124 -10.32 -2.53 8.12
N GLY A 125 -11.09 -2.03 9.09
CA GLY A 125 -10.64 -1.05 10.07
C GLY A 125 -10.62 0.39 9.57
N GLY A 126 -11.19 0.67 8.40
CA GLY A 126 -11.38 2.02 7.88
C GLY A 126 -12.15 2.92 8.85
N SER A 127 -11.64 4.14 9.02
CA SER A 127 -12.19 5.15 9.94
C SER A 127 -12.27 6.55 9.33
N ALA A 128 -11.77 6.72 8.11
CA ALA A 128 -11.79 7.96 7.36
C ALA A 128 -11.72 7.68 5.86
N PHE A 129 -12.20 8.65 5.06
CA PHE A 129 -11.74 8.75 3.69
C PHE A 129 -10.41 9.51 3.65
N LEU A 130 -9.57 9.12 2.70
CA LEU A 130 -8.30 9.75 2.41
C LEU A 130 -8.31 10.19 0.94
N LEU A 131 -8.02 11.47 0.72
CA LEU A 131 -7.90 12.08 -0.60
C LEU A 131 -6.48 12.61 -0.75
N LYS A 132 -5.70 12.01 -1.64
CA LYS A 132 -4.32 12.42 -1.90
C LYS A 132 -4.29 13.46 -3.01
N THR A 133 -3.81 14.66 -2.71
CA THR A 133 -3.64 15.72 -3.70
C THR A 133 -2.17 15.84 -4.06
N LEU A 134 -1.84 15.74 -5.35
CA LEU A 134 -0.45 15.87 -5.82
C LEU A 134 -0.03 17.33 -5.86
N ASN A 135 -0.86 18.15 -6.51
CA ASN A 135 -0.50 19.52 -6.87
C ASN A 135 -1.69 20.44 -6.68
N PHE A 136 -1.41 21.62 -6.13
CA PHE A 136 -2.40 22.63 -5.86
C PHE A 136 -1.85 24.00 -6.21
N ASN A 137 -2.44 24.65 -7.22
CA ASN A 137 -2.23 26.04 -7.51
C ASN A 137 -3.38 26.84 -6.87
N PRO A 138 -3.15 27.54 -5.74
CA PRO A 138 -4.21 28.22 -5.03
C PRO A 138 -4.83 29.33 -5.89
N PRO A 139 -6.16 29.50 -5.84
CA PRO A 139 -6.84 30.56 -6.59
C PRO A 139 -6.47 31.95 -6.08
N ASP A 140 -6.60 32.95 -6.96
CA ASP A 140 -6.42 34.37 -6.61
C ASP A 140 -7.38 34.85 -5.50
N SER A 141 -8.51 34.15 -5.31
CA SER A 141 -9.49 34.38 -4.24
C SER A 141 -10.44 33.19 -4.09
N GLY A 142 -11.13 33.04 -2.94
CA GLY A 142 -12.24 32.10 -2.78
C GLY A 142 -11.90 30.67 -2.35
N GLY A 143 -10.63 30.26 -2.40
CA GLY A 143 -10.17 28.92 -1.97
C GLY A 143 -10.72 27.75 -2.81
N VAL A 144 -10.25 26.55 -2.57
CA VAL A 144 -10.82 25.30 -3.13
C VAL A 144 -11.29 24.44 -1.97
N GLN A 145 -12.42 23.76 -2.14
CA GLN A 145 -12.92 22.82 -1.15
C GLN A 145 -13.17 21.46 -1.78
N ALA A 146 -12.94 20.40 -1.01
CA ALA A 146 -13.41 19.06 -1.32
C ALA A 146 -14.58 18.72 -0.40
N LYS A 147 -15.68 18.28 -1.00
CA LYS A 147 -16.86 17.79 -0.31
C LYS A 147 -17.08 16.33 -0.64
N ILE A 148 -17.09 15.48 0.38
CA ILE A 148 -17.49 14.08 0.22
C ILE A 148 -18.94 13.95 0.69
N THR A 149 -19.77 13.28 -0.09
CA THR A 149 -21.14 12.92 0.27
C THR A 149 -21.32 11.41 0.17
N VAL A 150 -21.90 10.82 1.20
CA VAL A 150 -22.22 9.39 1.23
C VAL A 150 -23.73 9.20 1.38
N THR A 151 -24.25 8.18 0.71
CA THR A 151 -25.66 7.81 0.73
C THR A 151 -25.83 6.44 1.34
N LYS A 152 -26.87 6.26 2.17
CA LYS A 152 -27.17 4.98 2.80
C LYS A 152 -27.93 4.06 1.84
N ALA A 153 -27.52 2.79 1.71
CA ALA A 153 -28.12 1.87 0.75
C ALA A 153 -29.60 1.53 1.04
N SER A 154 -29.97 1.14 2.28
CA SER A 154 -31.38 0.85 2.63
C SER A 154 -32.31 2.05 2.54
N ASN A 155 -31.78 3.27 2.53
CA ASN A 155 -32.59 4.48 2.42
C ASN A 155 -31.80 5.60 1.71
N PRO A 156 -31.87 5.67 0.37
CA PRO A 156 -31.18 6.68 -0.42
C PRO A 156 -31.46 8.15 -0.08
N ALA A 157 -32.55 8.43 0.67
CA ALA A 157 -32.82 9.77 1.19
C ALA A 157 -31.92 10.16 2.38
N THR A 158 -31.24 9.18 3.00
CA THR A 158 -30.32 9.39 4.12
C THR A 158 -28.91 9.62 3.60
N GLN A 159 -28.40 10.84 3.77
CA GLN A 159 -27.07 11.24 3.33
C GLN A 159 -26.33 11.98 4.45
N ALA A 160 -25.01 11.96 4.37
CA ALA A 160 -24.13 12.80 5.18
C ALA A 160 -23.00 13.36 4.31
N SER A 161 -22.55 14.57 4.61
CA SER A 161 -21.46 15.22 3.89
C SER A 161 -20.47 15.87 4.83
N VAL A 162 -19.20 15.89 4.42
CA VAL A 162 -18.12 16.65 5.06
C VAL A 162 -17.46 17.52 3.99
N VAL A 163 -17.15 18.76 4.35
CA VAL A 163 -16.45 19.72 3.47
C VAL A 163 -15.14 20.12 4.15
N LEU A 164 -14.03 20.01 3.43
CA LEU A 164 -12.72 20.48 3.87
C LEU A 164 -12.13 21.44 2.84
N ALA A 165 -11.41 22.45 3.31
CA ALA A 165 -10.67 23.36 2.45
C ALA A 165 -9.35 22.70 2.00
N ILE A 166 -9.04 22.80 0.71
CA ILE A 166 -7.74 22.46 0.15
C ILE A 166 -6.91 23.74 0.16
N THR A 167 -5.83 23.72 0.93
CA THR A 167 -4.95 24.89 1.12
C THR A 167 -3.51 24.63 0.67
N THR A 168 -3.10 23.36 0.61
CA THR A 168 -1.81 22.87 0.12
C THR A 168 -2.01 21.54 -0.59
N SER A 169 -1.00 21.08 -1.34
CA SER A 169 -0.92 19.68 -1.74
C SER A 169 -0.68 18.76 -0.54
N GLY A 170 -0.97 17.47 -0.70
CA GLY A 170 -0.87 16.44 0.33
C GLY A 170 -2.19 15.74 0.64
N ASP A 171 -2.19 15.03 1.75
CA ASP A 171 -3.26 14.14 2.17
C ASP A 171 -4.36 14.87 2.94
N LEU A 172 -5.60 14.81 2.43
CA LEU A 172 -6.79 15.25 3.15
C LEU A 172 -7.50 14.05 3.77
N LEU A 173 -7.59 14.05 5.10
CA LEU A 173 -8.29 13.05 5.86
C LEU A 173 -9.70 13.54 6.22
N PHE A 174 -10.72 12.74 5.89
CA PHE A 174 -12.13 12.98 6.21
C PHE A 174 -12.61 11.91 7.21
N PRO A 175 -12.51 12.16 8.53
CA PRO A 175 -12.91 11.18 9.54
C PRO A 175 -14.39 10.81 9.40
N PHE A 176 -14.71 9.52 9.48
CA PHE A 176 -16.09 9.02 9.44
C PHE A 176 -16.95 9.63 10.55
N SER A 177 -16.36 9.96 11.70
CA SER A 177 -17.03 10.67 12.80
C SER A 177 -17.56 12.06 12.42
N GLY A 178 -17.04 12.67 11.34
CA GLY A 178 -17.52 13.96 10.83
C GLY A 178 -18.79 13.86 9.98
N PHE A 179 -19.16 12.66 9.51
CA PHE A 179 -20.34 12.46 8.66
C PHE A 179 -21.58 12.27 9.52
N LEU A 180 -22.31 13.36 9.74
CA LEU A 180 -23.48 13.40 10.61
C LEU A 180 -24.77 13.56 9.80
N ILE A 181 -25.74 12.67 10.00
CA ILE A 181 -27.04 12.74 9.32
C ILE A 181 -27.80 13.97 9.86
N GLY A 182 -28.09 14.91 8.96
CA GLY A 182 -28.71 16.19 9.33
C GLY A 182 -27.83 17.06 10.25
N GLY A 183 -26.52 16.82 10.30
CA GLY A 183 -25.59 17.56 11.14
C GLY A 183 -25.69 17.24 12.65
N ASN A 184 -26.39 16.16 13.03
CA ASN A 184 -26.58 15.79 14.43
C ASN A 184 -25.49 14.82 14.93
N PRO A 185 -24.67 15.19 15.94
CA PRO A 185 -23.63 14.30 16.50
C PRO A 185 -24.17 13.01 17.12
N ALA A 186 -25.45 13.00 17.54
CA ALA A 186 -26.11 11.80 18.05
C ALA A 186 -26.54 10.82 16.95
N ASN A 187 -26.38 11.19 15.67
CA ASN A 187 -26.79 10.38 14.53
C ASN A 187 -25.67 10.33 13.47
N PRO A 188 -24.55 9.64 13.75
CA PRO A 188 -23.47 9.46 12.79
C PRO A 188 -23.93 8.58 11.62
N PHE A 189 -23.34 8.79 10.45
CA PHE A 189 -23.63 7.99 9.27
C PHE A 189 -23.10 6.55 9.44
N PRO A 190 -23.89 5.51 9.12
CA PRO A 190 -23.46 4.12 9.23
C PRO A 190 -22.62 3.70 8.01
N PHE A 191 -21.30 3.69 8.16
CA PHE A 191 -20.36 3.27 7.10
C PHE A 191 -20.33 1.76 6.81
N ALA A 192 -21.15 0.97 7.52
CA ALA A 192 -21.36 -0.44 7.25
C ALA A 192 -22.39 -0.71 6.13
N GLU A 193 -22.99 0.34 5.54
CA GLU A 193 -24.10 0.20 4.59
C GLU A 193 -24.10 1.30 3.51
N VAL A 194 -22.95 1.54 2.89
CA VAL A 194 -22.76 2.60 1.89
C VAL A 194 -23.38 2.21 0.55
N GLY A 195 -24.30 3.04 0.06
CA GLY A 195 -24.99 2.86 -1.21
C GLY A 195 -24.39 3.67 -2.37
N SER A 196 -23.80 4.84 -2.10
CA SER A 196 -23.01 5.60 -3.08
C SER A 196 -22.07 6.60 -2.40
N VAL A 197 -21.02 6.99 -3.12
CA VAL A 197 -20.04 8.01 -2.71
C VAL A 197 -19.94 9.08 -3.80
N GLN A 198 -19.95 10.35 -3.40
CA GLN A 198 -19.73 11.48 -4.30
C GLN A 198 -18.57 12.33 -3.77
N LEU A 199 -17.58 12.62 -4.63
CA LEU A 199 -16.50 13.55 -4.36
C LEU A 199 -16.71 14.80 -5.21
N GLN A 200 -17.02 15.91 -4.57
CA GLN A 200 -17.22 17.21 -5.21
C GLN A 200 -16.03 18.14 -4.94
N ILE A 201 -15.38 18.61 -5.99
CA ILE A 201 -14.39 19.68 -5.95
C ILE A 201 -15.12 20.99 -6.23
N ILE A 202 -15.11 21.88 -5.24
CA ILE A 202 -15.75 23.19 -5.27
C ILE A 202 -14.65 24.21 -5.58
N GLY A 203 -14.66 24.74 -6.80
CA GLY A 203 -13.57 25.51 -7.36
C GLY A 203 -13.69 27.02 -7.15
N GLY A 204 -12.66 27.62 -6.55
CA GLY A 204 -12.43 29.07 -6.59
C GLY A 204 -11.88 29.53 -7.95
N PRO A 205 -12.02 30.83 -8.30
CA PRO A 205 -11.52 31.38 -9.56
C PRO A 205 -10.02 31.15 -9.76
N ALA A 206 -9.65 30.59 -10.92
CA ALA A 206 -8.27 30.28 -11.31
C ALA A 206 -7.59 29.13 -10.54
N ALA A 207 -8.35 28.26 -9.84
CA ALA A 207 -7.74 27.16 -9.11
C ALA A 207 -7.41 25.96 -10.01
N ASP A 208 -6.19 25.44 -9.87
CA ASP A 208 -5.76 24.16 -10.44
C ASP A 208 -5.49 23.15 -9.32
N LEU A 209 -6.09 21.97 -9.41
CA LEU A 209 -5.94 20.88 -8.46
C LEU A 209 -5.66 19.56 -9.19
N ALA A 210 -4.71 18.79 -8.69
CA ALA A 210 -4.43 17.42 -9.10
C ALA A 210 -4.68 16.45 -7.94
N ILE A 211 -5.41 15.37 -8.21
CA ILE A 211 -5.78 14.33 -7.25
C ILE A 211 -5.16 13.02 -7.72
N ASP A 212 -4.33 12.41 -6.88
CA ASP A 212 -3.66 11.14 -7.15
C ASP A 212 -4.58 9.95 -6.89
N TRP A 213 -5.25 10.01 -5.73
CA TRP A 213 -5.84 8.82 -5.14
C TRP A 213 -7.00 9.19 -4.23
N PHE A 214 -8.05 8.37 -4.25
CA PHE A 214 -9.19 8.48 -3.37
C PHE A 214 -9.62 7.11 -2.85
N GLY A 215 -9.78 6.99 -1.53
CA GLY A 215 -10.21 5.74 -0.88
C GLY A 215 -10.36 5.89 0.62
N THR A 216 -10.37 4.76 1.35
CA THR A 216 -10.41 4.74 2.83
C THR A 216 -9.00 4.72 3.43
N ASN A 217 -8.88 4.81 4.76
CA ASN A 217 -7.61 4.59 5.46
C ASN A 217 -7.52 3.20 6.13
N GLY A 218 -8.29 2.23 5.61
CA GLY A 218 -8.34 0.90 6.18
C GLY A 218 -7.10 0.05 5.89
N ARG A 219 -7.19 -1.24 6.21
CA ARG A 219 -6.05 -2.18 6.20
C ARG A 219 -6.06 -3.19 5.05
N CYS A 220 -7.11 -3.20 4.21
CA CYS A 220 -7.15 -4.03 3.00
C CYS A 220 -7.68 -3.28 1.78
N ASP A 221 -7.15 -3.61 0.60
CA ASP A 221 -7.60 -3.12 -0.71
C ASP A 221 -8.81 -3.91 -1.29
N LEU A 222 -9.22 -4.99 -0.60
CA LEU A 222 -10.34 -5.83 -1.01
C LEU A 222 -11.68 -5.12 -0.81
N ILE A 223 -12.44 -5.00 -1.90
CA ILE A 223 -13.81 -4.49 -1.87
C ILE A 223 -14.73 -5.57 -1.27
N PRO A 224 -15.44 -5.32 -0.16
CA PRO A 224 -16.36 -6.28 0.43
C PRO A 224 -17.64 -6.36 -0.39
N LEU A 225 -17.67 -7.29 -1.36
CA LEU A 225 -18.81 -7.51 -2.25
C LEU A 225 -19.85 -8.48 -1.68
N SER A 226 -19.54 -9.17 -0.57
CA SER A 226 -20.48 -10.04 0.13
C SER A 226 -20.26 -10.04 1.66
N SER A 227 -21.32 -10.34 2.40
CA SER A 227 -21.25 -10.50 3.86
C SER A 227 -20.40 -11.70 4.31
N THR A 228 -20.13 -12.65 3.41
CA THR A 228 -19.40 -13.90 3.64
C THR A 228 -17.91 -13.83 3.30
N GLN A 229 -17.46 -12.76 2.65
CA GLN A 229 -16.05 -12.56 2.31
C GLN A 229 -15.27 -12.13 3.56
N VAL A 230 -14.21 -12.89 3.89
CA VAL A 230 -13.23 -12.51 4.91
C VAL A 230 -12.36 -11.39 4.33
N ILE A 231 -12.42 -10.20 4.93
CA ILE A 231 -11.69 -9.02 4.46
C ILE A 231 -10.34 -8.94 5.16
N VAL A 232 -10.37 -8.96 6.48
CA VAL A 232 -9.21 -9.16 7.34
C VAL A 232 -9.49 -10.41 8.16
N ASP A 233 -8.60 -11.38 8.11
CA ASP A 233 -8.69 -12.58 8.93
C ASP A 233 -8.21 -12.27 10.38
N GLU A 234 -8.35 -13.22 11.31
CA GLU A 234 -7.93 -13.01 12.70
C GLU A 234 -6.42 -12.74 12.83
N CYS A 235 -5.63 -13.15 11.83
CA CYS A 235 -4.20 -12.92 11.76
C CYS A 235 -3.84 -11.51 11.27
N GLY A 236 -4.83 -10.69 10.90
CA GLY A 236 -4.60 -9.38 10.29
C GLY A 236 -4.23 -9.47 8.81
N VAL A 237 -4.43 -10.62 8.15
CA VAL A 237 -4.10 -10.83 6.73
C VAL A 237 -5.33 -10.56 5.86
N CYS A 238 -5.13 -9.77 4.80
CA CYS A 238 -6.19 -9.46 3.84
C CYS A 238 -6.61 -10.68 3.03
N GLY A 239 -7.90 -11.01 3.03
CA GLY A 239 -8.44 -12.18 2.32
C GLY A 239 -7.92 -13.52 2.85
N GLY A 240 -7.32 -13.54 4.05
CA GLY A 240 -6.74 -14.73 4.66
C GLY A 240 -7.78 -15.74 5.15
N ASP A 241 -7.32 -16.96 5.40
CA ASP A 241 -8.11 -18.09 5.93
C ASP A 241 -7.68 -18.49 7.36
N ASN A 242 -7.07 -17.54 8.06
CA ASN A 242 -6.41 -17.66 9.34
C ASN A 242 -5.18 -18.59 9.37
N SER A 243 -4.72 -19.16 8.25
CA SER A 243 -3.64 -20.16 8.27
C SER A 243 -2.30 -19.63 8.78
N THR A 244 -2.05 -18.33 8.68
CA THR A 244 -0.77 -17.69 8.98
C THR A 244 -0.50 -17.46 10.47
N CYS A 245 -1.54 -17.47 11.32
CA CYS A 245 -1.41 -17.28 12.77
C CYS A 245 -2.11 -18.38 13.59
N LYS A 246 -2.45 -19.51 12.96
CA LYS A 246 -2.95 -20.68 13.69
C LYS A 246 -1.88 -21.18 14.66
N ASP A 247 -2.31 -21.44 15.89
CA ASP A 247 -1.53 -22.13 16.90
C ASP A 247 -1.49 -23.65 16.61
N CYS A 248 -0.80 -24.43 17.46
CA CYS A 248 -0.68 -25.88 17.26
C CYS A 248 -2.02 -26.65 17.36
N LEU A 249 -3.08 -26.02 17.87
CA LEU A 249 -4.43 -26.57 17.93
C LEU A 249 -5.32 -26.08 16.78
N GLY A 250 -4.76 -25.31 15.85
CA GLY A 250 -5.47 -24.74 14.71
C GLY A 250 -6.32 -23.53 15.07
N ILE A 251 -6.08 -22.90 16.24
CA ILE A 251 -6.79 -21.71 16.72
C ILE A 251 -5.96 -20.47 16.33
N PRO A 252 -6.51 -19.53 15.56
CA PRO A 252 -5.81 -18.30 15.20
C PRO A 252 -5.50 -17.44 16.43
N ASN A 253 -4.27 -16.94 16.54
CA ASN A 253 -3.74 -16.24 17.72
C ASN A 253 -3.95 -16.98 19.05
N GLY A 254 -4.06 -18.31 18.99
CA GLY A 254 -4.26 -19.14 20.17
C GLY A 254 -3.02 -19.24 21.06
N PRO A 255 -3.19 -19.63 22.33
CA PRO A 255 -2.10 -19.66 23.31
C PRO A 255 -1.10 -20.81 23.09
N ALA A 256 -1.38 -21.78 22.20
CA ALA A 256 -0.56 -22.97 22.02
C ALA A 256 0.56 -22.77 20.96
N LEU A 257 1.58 -21.99 21.31
CA LEU A 257 2.74 -21.73 20.44
C LEU A 257 3.65 -22.97 20.27
N PRO A 258 4.44 -23.05 19.19
CA PRO A 258 5.45 -24.10 19.04
C PRO A 258 6.43 -24.09 20.22
N GLY A 259 6.50 -25.19 20.98
CA GLY A 259 7.35 -25.33 22.17
C GLY A 259 6.68 -25.04 23.51
N THR A 260 5.37 -24.80 23.55
CA THR A 260 4.63 -24.60 24.81
C THR A 260 4.18 -25.95 25.41
N ALA A 261 4.44 -26.18 26.70
CA ALA A 261 3.94 -27.35 27.43
C ALA A 261 2.43 -27.20 27.71
N CYS A 262 1.62 -28.22 27.40
CA CYS A 262 0.21 -28.25 27.75
C CYS A 262 0.03 -28.29 29.27
N GLN A 263 -0.43 -27.19 29.86
CA GLN A 263 -0.92 -27.16 31.24
C GLN A 263 -2.36 -27.66 31.26
N THR A 264 -2.61 -28.83 31.86
CA THR A 264 -3.96 -29.28 32.20
C THR A 264 -4.47 -28.50 33.41
N GLY A 265 -5.32 -27.51 33.15
CA GLY A 265 -6.08 -26.75 34.15
C GLY A 265 -7.54 -26.58 33.72
N VAL A 266 -8.38 -27.52 34.15
CA VAL A 266 -9.85 -27.44 34.37
C VAL A 266 -10.74 -26.62 33.39
N ASN A 267 -11.36 -27.34 32.44
CA ASN A 267 -12.83 -27.48 32.21
C ASN A 267 -13.20 -27.68 30.70
N GLY A 268 -13.09 -28.94 30.22
CA GLY A 268 -14.01 -29.59 29.27
C GLY A 268 -14.09 -29.16 27.78
N PRO A 269 -13.62 -30.01 26.81
CA PRO A 269 -13.74 -29.86 25.35
C PRO A 269 -14.74 -30.86 24.74
N PRO A 270 -15.03 -30.86 23.41
CA PRO A 270 -14.39 -31.87 22.55
C PRO A 270 -14.43 -31.58 21.03
N ASN A 271 -13.57 -32.31 20.30
CA ASN A 271 -13.91 -32.80 18.96
C ASN A 271 -14.81 -34.03 19.11
N CYS A 272 -16.01 -33.95 18.53
CA CYS A 272 -17.02 -35.00 18.46
C CYS A 272 -16.90 -35.73 17.13
N SER A 273 -16.68 -37.05 17.12
CA SER A 273 -16.84 -37.87 15.90
C SER A 273 -17.36 -39.28 16.22
N THR A 274 -18.68 -39.48 16.13
CA THR A 274 -19.37 -40.39 15.18
C THR A 274 -20.88 -40.49 15.52
N SER A 275 -21.70 -39.87 14.66
CA SER A 275 -23.13 -40.05 14.34
C SER A 275 -24.13 -40.70 15.34
N SER A 276 -25.06 -39.89 15.89
CA SER A 276 -26.52 -39.97 15.61
C SER A 276 -27.28 -38.84 16.33
N TRP A 277 -28.20 -38.17 15.62
CA TRP A 277 -28.99 -37.05 16.15
C TRP A 277 -30.34 -37.53 16.71
N GLN A 278 -30.76 -37.02 17.86
CA GLN A 278 -32.18 -36.98 18.22
C GLN A 278 -32.56 -35.63 18.85
N GLN A 279 -33.60 -35.02 18.28
CA GLN A 279 -34.16 -33.72 18.66
C GLN A 279 -35.05 -33.85 19.90
N VAL A 280 -34.76 -33.12 20.97
CA VAL A 280 -35.74 -32.69 21.98
C VAL A 280 -35.39 -31.26 22.41
N GLY A 281 -36.38 -30.36 22.41
CA GLY A 281 -36.17 -28.92 22.50
C GLY A 281 -35.89 -28.32 23.88
N ILE A 282 -35.68 -27.00 23.81
CA ILE A 282 -35.70 -25.92 24.83
C ILE A 282 -34.54 -25.87 25.85
N ALA A 283 -33.61 -24.94 25.56
CA ALA A 283 -32.72 -24.14 26.44
C ALA A 283 -31.74 -24.84 27.42
N ILE A 284 -30.45 -24.88 27.04
CA ILE A 284 -29.17 -24.76 27.83
C ILE A 284 -27.98 -25.08 26.87
N PRO A 285 -26.77 -24.48 27.02
CA PRO A 285 -25.61 -24.77 26.16
C PRO A 285 -25.11 -26.22 26.28
N ILE A 286 -24.82 -26.82 25.13
CA ILE A 286 -24.31 -28.19 24.96
C ILE A 286 -22.85 -28.21 25.43
N GLN A 287 -22.63 -28.73 26.65
CA GLN A 287 -21.32 -29.21 27.07
C GLN A 287 -21.02 -30.47 26.28
N CYS A 288 -19.86 -30.49 25.70
CA CYS A 288 -19.45 -31.54 24.81
C CYS A 288 -18.38 -32.29 25.66
N SER A 289 -18.43 -33.62 25.68
CA SER A 289 -17.70 -34.45 26.64
C SER A 289 -16.76 -35.40 25.91
N CYS A 290 -15.45 -35.19 26.02
CA CYS A 290 -14.47 -36.25 25.79
C CYS A 290 -14.49 -37.17 27.02
N THR A 291 -14.98 -38.40 26.88
CA THR A 291 -14.65 -39.46 27.83
C THR A 291 -13.32 -40.07 27.40
N PRO A 292 -12.20 -39.82 28.11
CA PRO A 292 -11.00 -40.63 27.91
C PRO A 292 -11.39 -42.08 28.20
N VAL A 293 -11.04 -43.00 27.29
CA VAL A 293 -11.15 -44.43 27.58
C VAL A 293 -9.91 -44.74 28.42
N PRO A 294 -10.04 -45.01 29.73
CA PRO A 294 -8.89 -45.31 30.57
C PRO A 294 -8.12 -46.47 29.95
N GLN A 295 -6.87 -46.23 29.57
CA GLN A 295 -5.97 -47.28 29.13
C GLN A 295 -5.21 -47.82 30.33
N PRO A 296 -4.70 -49.06 30.30
CA PRO A 296 -3.76 -49.52 31.31
C PRO A 296 -2.57 -48.57 31.41
N GLU A 297 -2.14 -48.25 32.63
CA GLU A 297 -0.99 -47.38 32.90
C GLU A 297 0.29 -47.89 32.24
N ILE A 298 1.05 -46.97 31.68
CA ILE A 298 2.37 -47.19 31.07
C ILE A 298 3.32 -46.21 31.75
N CYS A 299 4.53 -46.67 32.10
CA CYS A 299 5.51 -45.78 32.76
C CYS A 299 6.08 -44.81 31.72
N ASP A 300 5.41 -43.69 31.49
CA ASP A 300 5.78 -42.65 30.53
C ASP A 300 5.74 -41.24 31.14
N GLU A 301 5.57 -41.15 32.47
CA GLU A 301 5.42 -39.91 33.24
C GLU A 301 4.11 -39.15 32.94
N LEU A 302 3.14 -39.82 32.32
CA LEU A 302 1.79 -39.33 32.05
C LEU A 302 0.76 -40.20 32.82
N ASP A 303 -0.47 -39.70 32.94
CA ASP A 303 -1.59 -40.40 33.59
C ASP A 303 -2.47 -41.03 32.49
N ASN A 304 -2.16 -42.27 32.07
CA ASN A 304 -2.80 -42.90 30.90
C ASN A 304 -4.21 -43.45 31.20
N ASN A 305 -4.52 -43.74 32.45
CA ASN A 305 -5.80 -44.24 32.95
C ASN A 305 -6.69 -43.13 33.51
N CYS A 306 -6.16 -41.91 33.58
CA CYS A 306 -6.85 -40.68 33.97
C CYS A 306 -7.43 -40.72 35.39
N ASN A 307 -6.75 -41.37 36.34
CA ASN A 307 -7.21 -41.46 37.74
C ASN A 307 -6.65 -40.37 38.65
N GLY A 308 -5.86 -39.43 38.10
CA GLY A 308 -5.30 -38.30 38.81
C GLY A 308 -3.99 -38.60 39.54
N GLN A 309 -3.41 -39.77 39.31
CA GLN A 309 -2.07 -40.14 39.73
C GLN A 309 -1.25 -40.47 38.47
N ILE A 310 0.06 -40.24 38.53
CA ILE A 310 0.96 -40.53 37.42
C ILE A 310 1.70 -41.83 37.76
N ASP A 311 1.70 -42.79 36.83
CA ASP A 311 2.40 -44.08 36.93
C ASP A 311 2.11 -44.89 38.21
N GLU A 312 0.92 -44.77 38.80
CA GLU A 312 0.58 -45.36 40.10
C GLU A 312 0.48 -46.89 40.09
N ALA A 313 0.32 -47.48 38.90
CA ALA A 313 0.46 -48.91 38.69
C ALA A 313 1.92 -49.41 38.81
N PHE A 314 2.90 -48.50 38.94
CA PHE A 314 4.33 -48.77 39.05
C PHE A 314 4.91 -48.34 40.40
N PRO A 315 4.51 -48.98 41.53
CA PRO A 315 4.85 -48.55 42.90
C PRO A 315 6.34 -48.62 43.26
N LEU A 316 7.15 -49.21 42.38
CA LEU A 316 8.60 -49.27 42.52
C LEU A 316 9.30 -48.08 41.85
N LYS A 317 8.61 -47.24 41.07
CA LYS A 317 9.17 -46.02 40.45
C LYS A 317 9.78 -45.12 41.54
N GLY A 318 11.05 -44.74 41.37
CA GLY A 318 11.78 -43.94 42.35
C GLY A 318 12.32 -44.72 43.56
N GLN A 319 12.08 -46.02 43.67
CA GLN A 319 12.69 -46.85 44.70
C GLN A 319 14.05 -47.39 44.28
N THR A 320 14.91 -47.62 45.28
CA THR A 320 16.24 -48.18 45.07
C THR A 320 16.14 -49.60 44.52
N CYS A 321 16.90 -49.88 43.49
CA CYS A 321 17.05 -51.19 42.88
C CYS A 321 18.53 -51.60 42.93
N GLY A 322 18.83 -52.89 42.93
CA GLY A 322 20.21 -53.35 42.92
C GLY A 322 20.39 -54.63 42.11
N ILE A 323 21.49 -54.70 41.38
CA ILE A 323 21.85 -55.87 40.56
C ILE A 323 23.25 -56.34 40.99
N GLY A 324 23.34 -57.60 41.43
CA GLY A 324 24.59 -58.21 41.90
C GLY A 324 24.37 -59.53 42.65
N SER A 325 25.40 -60.37 42.74
CA SER A 325 25.42 -61.58 43.57
C SER A 325 26.81 -61.76 44.20
N ASN A 326 26.84 -62.32 45.41
CA ASN A 326 28.03 -62.54 46.24
C ASN A 326 28.77 -61.24 46.68
N GLY A 327 28.02 -60.32 47.30
CA GLY A 327 28.60 -59.24 48.12
C GLY A 327 29.07 -58.00 47.36
N CYS A 328 28.91 -57.94 46.05
CA CYS A 328 29.06 -56.72 45.25
C CYS A 328 27.70 -56.40 44.61
N THR A 329 27.03 -55.37 45.12
CA THR A 329 25.74 -54.88 44.64
C THR A 329 25.91 -53.47 44.08
N ALA A 330 25.61 -53.27 42.80
CA ALA A 330 25.45 -51.94 42.24
C ALA A 330 24.04 -51.45 42.59
N GLU A 331 23.94 -50.28 43.22
CA GLU A 331 22.67 -49.64 43.54
C GLU A 331 22.27 -48.67 42.42
N GLY A 332 21.00 -48.66 42.09
CA GLY A 332 20.37 -47.77 41.14
C GLY A 332 18.96 -47.42 41.59
N THR A 333 18.18 -46.79 40.72
CA THR A 333 16.78 -46.43 40.98
C THR A 333 15.92 -46.88 39.81
N TYR A 334 14.71 -47.34 40.09
CA TYR A 334 13.75 -47.66 39.02
C TYR A 334 13.21 -46.37 38.37
N ILE A 335 13.49 -46.19 37.08
CA ILE A 335 12.98 -45.10 36.23
C ILE A 335 12.09 -45.65 35.11
N CYS A 336 11.33 -44.78 34.45
CA CYS A 336 10.55 -45.18 33.27
C CYS A 336 11.48 -45.43 32.07
N SER A 337 11.23 -46.53 31.36
CA SER A 337 11.92 -46.93 30.13
C SER A 337 11.16 -46.43 28.91
N GLU A 338 11.85 -46.23 27.78
CA GLU A 338 11.24 -45.91 26.47
C GLU A 338 10.19 -46.93 26.01
N ASN A 339 10.21 -48.16 26.55
CA ASN A 339 9.22 -49.21 26.26
C ASN A 339 8.01 -49.21 27.21
N GLY A 340 7.89 -48.23 28.11
CA GLY A 340 6.72 -48.06 28.95
C GLY A 340 6.66 -48.90 30.24
N GLY A 341 7.81 -49.38 30.72
CA GLY A 341 7.93 -50.13 31.98
C GLY A 341 9.10 -49.64 32.84
N LEU A 342 9.28 -50.21 34.03
CA LEU A 342 10.36 -49.81 34.94
C LEU A 342 11.73 -50.40 34.53
N PHE A 343 12.74 -49.54 34.46
CA PHE A 343 14.14 -49.86 34.21
C PHE A 343 14.99 -49.48 35.43
N CYS A 344 15.84 -50.40 35.89
CA CYS A 344 16.77 -50.13 36.99
C CYS A 344 18.04 -49.48 36.46
N THR A 345 18.41 -48.30 36.95
CA THR A 345 19.62 -47.59 36.53
C THR A 345 20.93 -48.19 37.07
N ALA A 346 20.89 -49.31 37.79
CA ALA A 346 22.10 -49.96 38.29
C ALA A 346 22.90 -50.56 37.13
N GLU A 347 24.08 -50.01 36.86
CA GLU A 347 24.92 -50.43 35.75
C GLU A 347 25.85 -51.59 36.17
N ASN A 348 25.85 -52.67 35.38
CA ASN A 348 26.64 -53.87 35.66
C ASN A 348 28.13 -53.60 35.39
N LEU A 349 28.86 -53.15 36.41
CA LEU A 349 30.31 -53.03 36.33
C LEU A 349 30.94 -54.44 36.30
N GLN A 350 31.18 -54.98 35.10
CA GLN A 350 32.32 -55.88 34.90
C GLN A 350 33.59 -55.02 34.90
N PRO A 351 34.55 -55.21 35.82
CA PRO A 351 35.79 -54.46 35.79
C PRO A 351 36.80 -55.20 34.92
N GLU A 352 37.33 -54.52 33.90
CA GLU A 352 38.78 -54.46 33.64
C GLU A 352 39.05 -53.32 32.65
N VAL A 353 39.27 -52.09 33.13
CA VAL A 353 40.41 -51.23 32.73
C VAL A 353 40.61 -50.16 33.82
N ASP A 354 41.69 -50.36 34.56
CA ASP A 354 42.66 -49.42 35.12
C ASP A 354 42.25 -48.00 35.57
N GLU A 355 42.62 -47.72 36.82
CA GLU A 355 42.80 -46.39 37.38
C GLU A 355 43.84 -45.58 36.59
N CYS A 356 43.45 -44.59 35.75
CA CYS A 356 44.23 -43.35 35.46
C CYS A 356 43.65 -42.49 34.32
N GLU A 357 42.47 -41.85 34.45
CA GLU A 357 42.13 -40.74 33.53
C GLU A 357 41.31 -39.64 34.20
N ASN A 358 41.99 -38.67 34.82
CA ASN A 358 41.34 -37.39 35.10
C ASN A 358 42.25 -36.17 34.87
N SER A 359 43.16 -36.24 33.89
CA SER A 359 43.95 -35.08 33.47
C SER A 359 44.47 -35.15 32.02
N ARG A 360 43.74 -35.74 31.06
CA ARG A 360 44.12 -35.57 29.64
C ARG A 360 43.71 -34.18 29.16
N GLY A 361 44.64 -33.45 28.54
CA GLY A 361 44.28 -32.21 27.85
C GLY A 361 43.49 -32.49 26.58
N CYS A 362 42.92 -31.44 26.00
CA CYS A 362 42.12 -31.52 24.78
C CYS A 362 42.88 -32.04 23.55
N ASP A 363 44.20 -32.14 23.62
CA ASP A 363 45.12 -32.68 22.60
C ASP A 363 45.35 -34.19 22.76
N GLY A 364 44.70 -34.83 23.73
CA GLY A 364 44.85 -36.26 24.05
C GLY A 364 46.09 -36.60 24.88
N VAL A 365 46.89 -35.60 25.25
CA VAL A 365 48.12 -35.76 26.04
C VAL A 365 47.81 -35.61 27.54
N PRO A 366 48.16 -36.60 28.39
CA PRO A 366 48.05 -36.47 29.84
C PRO A 366 48.87 -35.29 30.39
N TYR A 367 48.25 -34.49 31.25
CA TYR A 367 48.81 -33.34 31.97
C TYR A 367 49.33 -32.19 31.08
N SER A 368 48.92 -32.10 29.81
CA SER A 368 49.32 -30.99 28.93
C SER A 368 48.77 -29.63 29.39
N GLY A 369 47.70 -29.62 30.18
CA GLY A 369 47.05 -28.40 30.66
C GLY A 369 46.28 -27.64 29.58
N LEU A 370 46.23 -28.16 28.36
CA LEU A 370 45.45 -27.58 27.27
C LEU A 370 43.97 -27.89 27.46
N VAL A 371 43.15 -26.85 27.37
CA VAL A 371 41.69 -26.91 27.40
C VAL A 371 41.13 -26.39 26.08
N TYR A 372 39.94 -26.86 25.72
CA TYR A 372 39.20 -26.24 24.62
C TYR A 372 38.84 -24.81 25.02
N ASP A 373 39.06 -23.87 24.11
CA ASP A 373 38.48 -22.55 24.24
C ASP A 373 36.99 -22.57 23.88
N GLN A 374 36.33 -21.43 24.02
CA GLN A 374 34.93 -21.21 23.63
C GLN A 374 34.63 -21.44 22.13
N CYS A 375 35.65 -21.57 21.28
CA CYS A 375 35.52 -21.91 19.87
C CYS A 375 35.74 -23.41 19.59
N GLU A 376 35.79 -24.22 20.66
CA GLU A 376 36.12 -25.65 20.62
C GLU A 376 37.50 -25.91 19.99
N VAL A 377 38.42 -24.95 20.07
CA VAL A 377 39.80 -25.10 19.63
C VAL A 377 40.67 -25.45 20.82
N CYS A 378 41.33 -26.61 20.75
CA CYS A 378 42.23 -27.05 21.81
C CYS A 378 43.44 -26.11 21.93
N GLY A 379 43.64 -25.51 23.12
CA GLY A 379 44.70 -24.52 23.34
C GLY A 379 44.49 -23.19 22.59
N GLY A 380 43.28 -22.95 22.09
CA GLY A 380 42.94 -21.71 21.41
C GLY A 380 42.86 -20.51 22.35
N ASN A 381 42.88 -19.31 21.76
CA ASN A 381 42.79 -18.03 22.48
C ASN A 381 41.38 -17.40 22.40
N GLY A 382 40.41 -18.13 21.87
CA GLY A 382 39.03 -17.69 21.73
C GLY A 382 38.77 -16.73 20.57
N THR A 383 39.70 -16.53 19.63
CA THR A 383 39.54 -15.53 18.55
C THR A 383 39.05 -16.09 17.21
N SER A 384 39.08 -17.41 17.01
CA SER A 384 38.78 -18.04 15.71
C SER A 384 37.28 -18.07 15.36
N CYS A 385 36.41 -18.03 16.36
CA CYS A 385 34.95 -18.06 16.21
C CYS A 385 34.29 -16.73 16.58
N LEU A 386 35.05 -15.64 16.65
CA LEU A 386 34.47 -14.32 16.94
C LEU A 386 33.58 -13.88 15.79
N ASP A 387 32.38 -13.44 16.14
CA ASP A 387 31.54 -12.67 15.24
C ASP A 387 32.12 -11.26 15.03
N CYS A 388 31.47 -10.43 14.21
CA CYS A 388 32.01 -9.10 13.93
C CYS A 388 32.05 -8.17 15.15
N ALA A 389 31.33 -8.49 16.24
CA ALA A 389 31.27 -7.73 17.47
C ALA A 389 32.33 -8.21 18.49
N GLY A 390 33.16 -9.19 18.11
CA GLY A 390 34.13 -9.81 19.00
C GLY A 390 33.49 -10.77 19.99
N THR A 391 32.26 -11.25 19.72
CA THR A 391 31.58 -12.25 20.53
C THR A 391 31.82 -13.65 19.95
N PRO A 392 32.46 -14.57 20.70
CA PRO A 392 32.68 -15.94 20.27
C PRO A 392 31.36 -16.68 20.04
N ASN A 393 31.25 -17.35 18.89
CA ASN A 393 30.02 -17.99 18.39
C ASN A 393 28.80 -17.06 18.37
N GLY A 394 29.03 -15.75 18.31
CA GLY A 394 27.95 -14.77 18.18
C GLY A 394 27.34 -14.78 16.78
N ILE A 395 26.17 -14.14 16.66
CA ILE A 395 25.41 -14.07 15.40
C ILE A 395 25.60 -12.73 14.68
N ALA A 396 26.46 -11.84 15.18
CA ALA A 396 26.66 -10.53 14.58
C ALA A 396 27.35 -10.66 13.22
N THR A 397 26.70 -10.15 12.17
CA THR A 397 27.23 -10.10 10.82
C THR A 397 27.62 -8.68 10.44
N VAL A 398 28.60 -8.57 9.53
CA VAL A 398 28.89 -7.29 8.87
C VAL A 398 27.79 -7.00 7.86
N ASP A 399 27.37 -5.73 7.79
CA ASP A 399 26.44 -5.26 6.78
C ASP A 399 27.14 -5.03 5.42
N SER A 400 26.40 -4.52 4.43
CA SER A 400 26.95 -4.22 3.10
C SER A 400 27.99 -3.08 3.11
N CYS A 401 28.09 -2.33 4.20
CA CYS A 401 29.04 -1.25 4.43
C CYS A 401 30.29 -1.70 5.20
N GLY A 402 30.35 -2.97 5.62
CA GLY A 402 31.43 -3.50 6.46
C GLY A 402 31.32 -3.13 7.93
N VAL A 403 30.16 -2.61 8.37
CA VAL A 403 29.88 -2.26 9.76
C VAL A 403 29.23 -3.44 10.45
N CYS A 404 29.74 -3.80 11.63
CA CYS A 404 29.16 -4.88 12.42
C CYS A 404 27.78 -4.51 12.94
N GLN A 405 26.77 -5.37 12.69
CA GLN A 405 25.36 -5.09 12.97
C GLN A 405 24.88 -3.74 12.41
N GLY A 406 25.50 -3.27 11.33
CA GLY A 406 25.05 -2.07 10.64
C GLY A 406 23.72 -2.31 9.93
N ASP A 407 22.99 -1.23 9.71
CA ASP A 407 21.73 -1.23 8.95
C ASP A 407 21.94 -1.08 7.44
N GLY A 408 23.19 -0.95 6.97
CA GLY A 408 23.52 -0.70 5.58
C GLY A 408 23.48 0.78 5.17
N SER A 409 23.21 1.72 6.08
CA SER A 409 23.10 3.15 5.74
C SER A 409 24.44 3.89 5.74
N THR A 410 25.41 3.43 6.52
CA THR A 410 26.65 4.18 6.84
C THR A 410 27.58 4.44 5.65
N CYS A 411 27.46 3.66 4.58
CA CYS A 411 28.22 3.83 3.34
C CYS A 411 27.38 4.42 2.19
N ILE A 412 26.11 4.74 2.44
CA ILE A 412 25.23 5.42 1.50
C ILE A 412 25.57 6.91 1.56
N SER A 413 25.89 7.48 0.39
CA SER A 413 26.11 8.92 0.22
C SER A 413 25.21 9.36 -0.92
N CYS A 414 24.22 10.20 -0.61
CA CYS A 414 23.26 10.71 -1.57
C CYS A 414 23.38 12.22 -1.71
N ASP A 415 23.29 12.68 -2.96
CA ASP A 415 23.18 14.08 -3.32
C ASP A 415 21.72 14.42 -3.60
N GLU A 416 21.21 15.43 -2.91
CA GLU A 416 19.87 15.96 -3.13
C GLU A 416 19.91 17.19 -4.03
N LYS A 417 19.02 17.23 -5.03
CA LYS A 417 18.83 18.38 -5.89
C LYS A 417 17.40 18.88 -5.77
N GLU A 418 17.25 20.11 -5.27
CA GLU A 418 15.96 20.82 -5.31
C GLU A 418 15.65 21.28 -6.75
N ASN A 419 14.47 20.94 -7.23
CA ASN A 419 13.99 21.22 -8.57
C ASN A 419 12.81 22.20 -8.62
N THR A 420 12.35 22.74 -7.49
CA THR A 420 11.17 23.61 -7.40
C THR A 420 11.19 24.74 -8.45
N GLU A 421 12.32 25.45 -8.58
CA GLU A 421 12.47 26.51 -9.58
C GLU A 421 12.49 25.98 -11.03
N HIS A 422 13.04 24.78 -11.25
CA HIS A 422 13.10 24.15 -12.56
C HIS A 422 11.70 23.68 -13.01
N GLN A 423 10.87 23.18 -12.08
CA GLN A 423 9.49 22.78 -12.33
C GLN A 423 8.63 23.98 -12.69
N ALA A 424 8.72 25.06 -11.91
CA ALA A 424 8.03 26.32 -12.19
C ALA A 424 8.45 26.90 -13.55
N ALA A 425 9.74 26.78 -13.91
CA ALA A 425 10.24 27.21 -15.22
C ALA A 425 9.71 26.34 -16.37
N LEU A 426 9.63 25.01 -16.20
CA LEU A 426 9.08 24.10 -17.21
C LEU A 426 7.63 24.48 -17.55
N ASP A 427 6.76 24.54 -16.54
CA ASP A 427 5.38 24.97 -16.70
C ASP A 427 5.29 26.37 -17.33
N GLY A 428 6.08 27.32 -16.80
CA GLY A 428 6.14 28.68 -17.32
C GLY A 428 6.45 28.77 -18.82
N THR A 429 7.30 27.88 -19.35
CA THR A 429 7.57 27.83 -20.80
C THR A 429 6.37 27.34 -21.61
N ALA A 430 5.67 26.30 -21.17
CA ALA A 430 4.46 25.80 -21.82
C ALA A 430 3.33 26.84 -21.78
N LYS A 431 3.13 27.49 -20.62
CA LYS A 431 2.16 28.58 -20.45
C LYS A 431 2.47 29.78 -21.34
N ALA A 432 3.75 30.14 -21.46
CA ALA A 432 4.18 31.19 -22.35
C ALA A 432 3.89 30.85 -23.83
N GLN A 433 4.12 29.61 -24.27
CA GLN A 433 3.80 29.18 -25.64
C GLN A 433 2.29 29.32 -25.92
N GLU A 434 1.45 28.80 -25.03
CA GLU A 434 0.00 28.91 -25.10
C GLU A 434 -0.43 30.38 -25.27
N LYS A 435 0.12 31.27 -24.45
CA LYS A 435 -0.17 32.71 -24.50
C LYS A 435 0.15 33.32 -25.86
N VAL A 436 1.28 32.96 -26.48
CA VAL A 436 1.64 33.47 -27.82
C VAL A 436 0.67 32.95 -28.88
N ILE A 437 0.25 31.69 -28.82
CA ILE A 437 -0.73 31.11 -29.75
C ILE A 437 -2.09 31.78 -29.58
N LYS A 438 -2.59 31.90 -28.34
CA LYS A 438 -3.85 32.59 -28.01
C LYS A 438 -3.84 34.05 -28.48
N LEU A 439 -2.72 34.77 -28.40
CA LEU A 439 -2.59 36.12 -28.96
C LEU A 439 -2.84 36.17 -30.47
N VAL A 440 -2.28 35.21 -31.21
CA VAL A 440 -2.46 35.11 -32.67
C VAL A 440 -3.90 34.74 -33.01
N LEU A 441 -4.49 33.77 -32.29
CA LEU A 441 -5.89 33.35 -32.46
C LEU A 441 -6.88 34.49 -32.16
N THR A 442 -6.70 35.24 -31.08
CA THR A 442 -7.54 36.40 -30.74
C THR A 442 -7.43 37.51 -31.79
N ARG A 443 -6.26 37.69 -32.39
CA ARG A 443 -6.10 38.63 -33.52
C ARG A 443 -6.82 38.11 -34.77
N MET A 444 -6.69 36.82 -35.07
CA MET A 444 -7.34 36.16 -36.20
C MET A 444 -8.88 36.22 -36.09
N GLN A 445 -9.43 36.01 -34.89
CA GLN A 445 -10.86 36.13 -34.61
C GLN A 445 -11.37 37.56 -34.82
N ARG A 446 -10.62 38.57 -34.36
CA ARG A 446 -10.98 39.98 -34.56
C ARG A 446 -11.00 40.38 -36.03
N GLU A 447 -10.01 39.93 -36.81
CA GLU A 447 -9.88 40.31 -38.23
C GLU A 447 -10.81 39.51 -39.15
N PHE A 448 -11.08 38.24 -38.83
CA PHE A 448 -11.76 37.31 -39.74
C PHE A 448 -12.94 36.55 -39.15
N GLY A 449 -13.37 36.82 -37.91
CA GLY A 449 -14.40 36.06 -37.21
C GLY A 449 -15.77 36.01 -37.90
N LYS A 450 -16.04 36.92 -38.84
CA LYS A 450 -17.26 36.89 -39.68
C LYS A 450 -17.21 35.86 -40.82
N LYS A 451 -16.06 35.23 -41.09
CA LYS A 451 -15.94 34.21 -42.15
C LYS A 451 -16.58 32.89 -41.70
N PRO A 452 -17.47 32.29 -42.51
CA PRO A 452 -18.12 31.02 -42.17
C PRO A 452 -17.11 29.92 -41.85
N GLY A 453 -17.37 29.15 -40.79
CA GLY A 453 -16.54 28.03 -40.35
C GLY A 453 -15.21 28.40 -39.69
N LEU A 454 -14.83 29.69 -39.64
CA LEU A 454 -13.57 30.10 -39.05
C LEU A 454 -13.62 30.14 -37.52
N LEU A 455 -14.74 30.61 -36.97
CA LEU A 455 -14.91 30.74 -35.53
C LEU A 455 -14.79 29.37 -34.83
N PRO A 456 -15.55 28.31 -35.20
CA PRO A 456 -15.40 26.99 -34.59
C PRO A 456 -14.00 26.39 -34.70
N MET A 457 -13.28 26.70 -35.79
CA MET A 457 -11.90 26.24 -35.97
C MET A 457 -10.90 26.99 -35.06
N ILE A 458 -11.12 28.29 -34.82
CA ILE A 458 -10.32 29.07 -33.87
C ILE A 458 -10.55 28.58 -32.44
N GLU A 459 -11.79 28.28 -32.10
CA GLU A 459 -12.19 27.73 -30.80
C GLU A 459 -11.52 26.36 -30.61
N ALA A 460 -11.65 25.43 -31.57
CA ALA A 460 -10.97 24.13 -31.52
C ALA A 460 -9.44 24.23 -31.36
N TRP A 461 -8.79 25.21 -32.00
CA TRP A 461 -7.35 25.44 -31.79
C TRP A 461 -7.02 26.02 -30.43
N ARG A 462 -7.89 26.85 -29.86
CA ARG A 462 -7.74 27.39 -28.52
C ARG A 462 -7.81 26.25 -27.50
N ASP A 463 -8.79 25.36 -27.65
CA ASP A 463 -8.99 24.17 -26.82
C ASP A 463 -7.76 23.27 -26.88
N GLU A 464 -7.32 22.92 -28.09
CA GLU A 464 -6.18 22.04 -28.31
C GLU A 464 -4.88 22.62 -27.73
N THR A 465 -4.66 23.92 -27.90
CA THR A 465 -3.49 24.60 -27.33
C THR A 465 -3.51 24.57 -25.80
N HIS A 466 -4.67 24.84 -25.21
CA HIS A 466 -4.85 24.82 -23.75
C HIS A 466 -4.64 23.41 -23.19
N ARG A 467 -5.21 22.40 -23.84
CA ARG A 467 -5.04 20.97 -23.52
C ARG A 467 -3.58 20.56 -23.48
N LEU A 468 -2.80 20.94 -24.50
CA LEU A 468 -1.37 20.63 -24.56
C LEU A 468 -0.57 21.34 -23.46
N GLN A 469 -0.93 22.58 -23.13
CA GLN A 469 -0.32 23.31 -22.03
C GLN A 469 -0.61 22.66 -20.68
N ILE A 470 -1.86 22.27 -20.42
CA ILE A 470 -2.23 21.55 -19.20
C ILE A 470 -1.45 20.24 -19.09
N ARG A 471 -1.33 19.46 -20.17
CA ARG A 471 -0.52 18.23 -20.13
C ARG A 471 0.95 18.48 -19.75
N ASN A 472 1.54 19.56 -20.24
CA ASN A 472 2.89 19.95 -19.83
C ASN A 472 2.95 20.44 -18.39
N TRP A 473 1.96 21.20 -17.94
CA TRP A 473 1.82 21.61 -16.54
C TRP A 473 1.79 20.37 -15.64
N ILE A 474 0.92 19.42 -15.94
CA ILE A 474 0.79 18.14 -15.22
C ILE A 474 2.16 17.48 -15.04
N ILE A 475 2.87 17.28 -16.15
CA ILE A 475 4.16 16.58 -16.11
C ILE A 475 5.20 17.37 -15.31
N SER A 476 5.25 18.69 -15.48
CA SER A 476 6.20 19.56 -14.77
C SER A 476 6.07 19.42 -13.25
N TRP A 477 4.84 19.27 -12.77
CA TRP A 477 4.52 19.12 -11.35
C TRP A 477 4.41 17.67 -10.87
N THR A 478 4.46 16.68 -11.77
CA THR A 478 4.61 15.25 -11.41
C THR A 478 6.06 14.89 -11.14
N LEU A 479 6.99 15.62 -11.77
CA LEU A 479 8.41 15.44 -11.50
C LEU A 479 8.69 15.67 -10.00
N PRO A 480 9.67 14.97 -9.42
CA PRO A 480 10.01 15.13 -8.03
C PRO A 480 10.61 16.52 -7.76
N ASN A 481 10.10 17.17 -6.71
CA ASN A 481 10.61 18.47 -6.24
C ASN A 481 12.04 18.36 -5.68
N ILE A 482 12.41 17.19 -5.15
CA ILE A 482 13.77 16.84 -4.73
C ILE A 482 14.15 15.55 -5.44
N THR A 483 15.22 15.58 -6.22
CA THR A 483 15.81 14.34 -6.76
C THR A 483 17.01 13.94 -5.94
N VAL A 484 16.98 12.70 -5.45
CA VAL A 484 18.08 12.07 -4.72
C VAL A 484 18.87 11.19 -5.68
N GLN A 485 20.20 11.29 -5.69
CA GLN A 485 21.10 10.39 -6.41
C GLN A 485 22.16 9.86 -5.46
N CYS A 486 22.30 8.53 -5.36
CA CYS A 486 23.22 7.91 -4.41
C CYS A 486 24.43 7.29 -5.12
N ALA A 487 25.64 7.58 -4.62
CA ALA A 487 26.90 7.13 -5.22
C ALA A 487 27.17 5.63 -4.97
N ASN A 488 26.78 5.12 -3.80
CA ASN A 488 26.92 3.72 -3.40
C ASN A 488 25.54 3.11 -3.17
N LYS A 489 24.99 2.46 -4.19
CA LYS A 489 23.68 1.80 -4.10
C LYS A 489 23.82 0.50 -3.32
N THR A 490 23.27 0.46 -2.12
CA THR A 490 23.09 -0.79 -1.36
C THR A 490 21.85 -1.53 -1.87
N PRO A 491 21.67 -2.83 -1.53
CA PRO A 491 20.45 -3.56 -1.85
C PRO A 491 19.15 -2.93 -1.29
N GLN A 492 19.26 -1.95 -0.38
CA GLN A 492 18.12 -1.24 0.21
C GLN A 492 17.65 -0.06 -0.65
N CYS A 493 18.42 0.36 -1.65
CA CYS A 493 18.07 1.45 -2.55
C CYS A 493 17.22 0.96 -3.73
N ILE A 494 16.12 1.65 -4.03
CA ILE A 494 15.31 1.48 -5.25
C ILE A 494 15.56 2.65 -6.19
N THR A 495 15.71 2.39 -7.49
CA THR A 495 15.86 3.46 -8.50
C THR A 495 14.61 3.54 -9.38
N THR A 496 13.98 4.70 -9.40
CA THR A 496 12.82 5.03 -10.26
C THR A 496 13.25 5.94 -11.41
N SER A 497 12.58 5.84 -12.57
CA SER A 497 12.91 6.60 -13.77
C SER A 497 11.91 7.72 -14.04
N ASN A 498 12.41 8.94 -14.26
CA ASN A 498 11.68 10.11 -14.72
C ASN A 498 11.61 10.20 -16.26
N GLU A 499 12.33 9.35 -16.99
CA GLU A 499 12.41 9.42 -18.46
C GLU A 499 11.04 9.35 -19.17
N PRO A 500 10.07 8.51 -18.75
CA PRO A 500 8.75 8.46 -19.40
C PRO A 500 8.02 9.81 -19.32
N LEU A 501 8.07 10.47 -18.15
CA LEU A 501 7.48 11.79 -17.93
C LEU A 501 8.16 12.84 -18.81
N LEU A 502 9.49 12.90 -18.78
CA LEU A 502 10.27 13.86 -19.57
C LEU A 502 10.06 13.66 -21.08
N THR A 503 9.90 12.43 -21.54
CA THR A 503 9.59 12.12 -22.95
C THR A 503 8.23 12.67 -23.35
N GLU A 504 7.20 12.46 -22.53
CA GLU A 504 5.85 12.96 -22.82
C GLU A 504 5.79 14.49 -22.77
N TYR A 505 6.56 15.14 -21.86
CA TYR A 505 6.68 16.60 -21.83
C TYR A 505 7.27 17.14 -23.14
N ARG A 506 8.39 16.57 -23.59
CA ARG A 506 9.06 17.00 -24.83
C ARG A 506 8.13 16.87 -26.04
N LYS A 507 7.31 15.81 -26.07
CA LYS A 507 6.29 15.58 -27.10
C LYS A 507 5.22 16.67 -27.10
N HIS A 508 4.60 16.98 -25.96
CA HIS A 508 3.57 18.03 -25.91
C HIS A 508 4.13 19.44 -26.14
N ALA A 509 5.36 19.72 -25.67
CA ALA A 509 6.06 20.97 -25.99
C ALA A 509 6.29 21.13 -27.51
N LYS A 510 6.57 20.02 -28.21
CA LYS A 510 6.70 20.00 -29.67
C LYS A 510 5.34 20.21 -30.35
N GLU A 511 4.28 19.55 -29.89
CA GLU A 511 2.92 19.71 -30.39
C GLU A 511 2.45 21.17 -30.25
N LEU A 512 2.74 21.85 -29.13
CA LEU A 512 2.46 23.29 -28.96
C LEU A 512 3.18 24.15 -29.99
N ARG A 513 4.47 23.87 -30.24
CA ARG A 513 5.25 24.58 -31.26
C ARG A 513 4.66 24.36 -32.66
N GLU A 514 4.26 23.14 -32.99
CA GLU A 514 3.64 22.80 -34.28
C GLU A 514 2.24 23.40 -34.44
N MET A 515 1.49 23.57 -33.34
CA MET A 515 0.23 24.32 -33.32
C MET A 515 0.43 25.78 -33.76
N MET A 516 1.49 26.45 -33.30
CA MET A 516 1.83 27.80 -33.77
C MET A 516 2.04 27.83 -35.29
N ASP A 517 2.77 26.85 -35.84
CA ASP A 517 3.03 26.76 -37.28
C ASP A 517 1.72 26.60 -38.07
N THR A 518 0.82 25.74 -37.56
CA THR A 518 -0.52 25.51 -38.14
C THR A 518 -1.37 26.77 -38.15
N VAL A 519 -1.46 27.47 -37.01
CA VAL A 519 -2.22 28.72 -36.87
C VAL A 519 -1.66 29.80 -37.80
N LEU A 520 -0.34 29.97 -37.84
CA LEU A 520 0.30 30.97 -38.70
C LEU A 520 0.14 30.64 -40.19
N ALA A 521 0.18 29.37 -40.60
CA ALA A 521 -0.06 28.96 -41.97
C ALA A 521 -1.48 29.36 -42.42
N LYS A 522 -2.49 29.09 -41.60
CA LYS A 522 -3.86 29.50 -41.88
C LYS A 522 -4.02 31.01 -41.92
N TYR A 523 -3.40 31.72 -40.98
CA TYR A 523 -3.46 33.18 -40.95
C TYR A 523 -2.85 33.78 -42.23
N ARG A 524 -1.69 33.30 -42.67
CA ARG A 524 -1.07 33.71 -43.95
C ARG A 524 -2.00 33.47 -45.13
N GLN A 525 -2.70 32.33 -45.16
CA GLN A 525 -3.72 32.02 -46.17
C GLN A 525 -4.86 33.05 -46.17
N LEU A 526 -5.39 33.41 -45.00
CA LEU A 526 -6.47 34.40 -44.87
C LEU A 526 -6.06 35.81 -45.26
N LEU A 527 -4.82 36.22 -44.92
CA LEU A 527 -4.26 37.52 -45.27
C LEU A 527 -3.86 37.64 -46.75
N ARG A 528 -3.75 36.51 -47.47
CA ARG A 528 -3.10 36.43 -48.79
C ARG A 528 -1.68 37.04 -48.78
N LYS A 529 -1.00 36.96 -47.63
CA LYS A 529 0.36 37.49 -47.43
C LYS A 529 1.31 36.36 -47.11
N ARG A 530 2.38 36.25 -47.89
CA ARG A 530 3.39 35.19 -47.72
C ARG A 530 4.30 35.44 -46.51
N LYS A 531 4.49 36.70 -46.10
CA LYS A 531 5.33 37.11 -44.96
C LYS A 531 4.46 37.71 -43.85
N PHE A 532 4.02 36.86 -42.92
CA PHE A 532 3.35 37.27 -41.68
C PHE A 532 3.75 36.34 -40.53
N GLY A 533 3.85 36.92 -39.33
CA GLY A 533 4.03 36.18 -38.08
C GLY A 533 5.43 35.59 -37.83
N GLY A 534 6.46 36.06 -38.54
CA GLY A 534 7.84 35.60 -38.32
C GLY A 534 8.33 35.81 -36.89
N ASN A 535 7.93 36.91 -36.24
CA ASN A 535 8.27 37.17 -34.84
C ASN A 535 7.57 36.21 -33.87
N TYR A 536 6.30 35.86 -34.14
CA TYR A 536 5.56 34.89 -33.32
C TYR A 536 6.16 33.48 -33.45
N ALA A 537 6.53 33.06 -34.67
CA ALA A 537 7.22 31.79 -34.89
C ALA A 537 8.56 31.73 -34.14
N LYS A 538 9.37 32.79 -34.21
CA LYS A 538 10.64 32.88 -33.46
C LYS A 538 10.43 32.84 -31.95
N MET A 539 9.37 33.49 -31.44
CA MET A 539 9.05 33.48 -30.02
C MET A 539 8.61 32.08 -29.54
N ALA A 540 7.75 31.41 -30.30
CA ALA A 540 7.32 30.04 -30.01
C ALA A 540 8.50 29.06 -30.03
N GLU A 541 9.38 29.17 -31.04
CA GLU A 541 10.59 28.34 -31.13
C GLU A 541 11.55 28.61 -29.96
N LYS A 542 11.75 29.87 -29.58
CA LYS A 542 12.59 30.20 -28.41
C LYS A 542 12.05 29.54 -27.14
N LEU A 543 10.75 29.65 -26.89
CA LEU A 543 10.10 29.05 -25.71
C LEU A 543 10.16 27.52 -25.75
N TYR A 544 10.01 26.92 -26.93
CA TYR A 544 10.16 25.47 -27.12
C TYR A 544 11.56 25.01 -26.73
N GLN A 545 12.60 25.66 -27.24
CA GLN A 545 13.99 25.32 -26.94
C GLN A 545 14.33 25.55 -25.46
N GLN A 546 13.76 26.58 -24.83
CA GLN A 546 13.89 26.79 -23.38
C GLN A 546 13.27 25.63 -22.59
N GLY A 547 12.06 25.20 -22.94
CA GLY A 547 11.39 24.06 -22.31
C GLY A 547 12.17 22.75 -22.50
N LEU A 548 12.71 22.49 -23.68
CA LEU A 548 13.57 21.32 -23.91
C LEU A 548 14.85 21.35 -23.08
N THR A 549 15.49 22.52 -22.98
CA THR A 549 16.72 22.68 -22.19
C THR A 549 16.46 22.38 -20.72
N LEU A 550 15.35 22.90 -20.18
CA LEU A 550 14.92 22.61 -18.82
C LEU A 550 14.63 21.12 -18.62
N ALA A 551 13.85 20.49 -19.52
CA ALA A 551 13.50 19.08 -19.41
C ALA A 551 14.73 18.16 -19.45
N ASN A 552 15.75 18.53 -20.23
CA ASN A 552 17.00 17.77 -20.32
C ASN A 552 17.94 17.99 -19.12
N SER A 553 17.67 18.97 -18.26
CA SER A 553 18.43 19.24 -17.04
C SER A 553 17.90 18.52 -15.80
N PHE A 554 16.72 17.90 -15.90
CA PHE A 554 16.19 17.02 -14.86
C PHE A 554 16.96 15.70 -14.81
N ALA A 555 17.14 15.19 -13.60
CA ALA A 555 17.72 13.87 -13.41
C ALA A 555 16.76 12.80 -13.96
N LEU A 556 17.30 11.90 -14.78
CA LEU A 556 16.52 10.84 -15.44
C LEU A 556 16.10 9.75 -14.48
N THR A 557 16.81 9.62 -13.36
CA THR A 557 16.55 8.66 -12.30
C THR A 557 16.44 9.36 -10.97
N GLN A 558 15.79 8.71 -10.01
CA GLN A 558 15.77 9.07 -8.60
C GLN A 558 15.98 7.81 -7.78
N ASP A 559 16.81 7.90 -6.75
CA ASP A 559 17.04 6.83 -5.79
C ASP A 559 16.19 7.06 -4.54
N ASP A 560 15.67 5.97 -3.98
CA ASP A 560 15.00 5.92 -2.68
C ASP A 560 15.76 4.89 -1.82
N CYS A 561 16.49 5.40 -0.85
CA CYS A 561 17.33 4.72 0.12
C CYS A 561 16.98 5.32 1.49
#